data_AF-A0A6B3IEL0-F1
#
_entry.id   AF-A0A6B3IEL0-F1
#
_cell.length_a   1.000
_cell.length_b   1.000
_cell.length_c   1.000
_cell.angle_alpha   90.00
_cell.angle_beta   90.00
_cell.angle_gamma   90.00
#
_symmetry.space_group_name_H-M   'P 1'
#
loop_
_entity.id
_entity.type
_entity.pdbx_description
1 polymer ?
#
loop_
_entity_poly.entity_id
_entity_poly.type
_entity_poly.pdbx_seq_one_letter_code
_entity_poly.pdbx_strand_id
1 'polypeptide(L)' 'VLSFVLATFIQMVLGELAPKNLALAVPERLAKSLAASTLIYLKIVGPLIHVFDSAANRLLRRIGIEPVEELHHGATLE' A
#
# COMPACT_ATOMS: atom_id res chain seq x y z
N VAL A 1 -26.94 -5.38 25.47
CA VAL A 1 -27.16 -5.70 24.03
C VAL A 1 -27.46 -4.45 23.22
N LEU A 2 -28.49 -3.65 23.54
CA LEU A 2 -28.82 -2.42 22.79
C LEU A 2 -27.67 -1.42 22.70
N SER A 3 -26.98 -1.14 23.82
CA SER A 3 -25.81 -0.26 23.83
C SER A 3 -24.65 -0.77 22.97
N PHE A 4 -24.51 -2.09 22.85
CA PHE A 4 -23.47 -2.72 22.03
C PHE A 4 -23.80 -2.58 20.54
N VAL A 5 -25.05 -2.85 20.15
CA VAL A 5 -25.53 -2.66 18.78
C VAL A 5 -25.38 -1.20 18.35
N LEU A 6 -25.75 -0.26 19.23
CA LEU A 6 -25.61 1.16 18.95
C LEU A 6 -24.13 1.58 18.81
N ALA A 7 -23.28 1.11 19.72
CA ALA A 7 -21.83 1.38 19.65
C ALA A 7 -21.21 0.83 18.36
N THR A 8 -21.54 -0.41 17.97
CA THR A 8 -21.03 -1.02 16.73
C THR A 8 -21.54 -0.28 15.49
N PHE A 9 -22.81 0.12 15.46
CA PHE A 9 -23.37 0.87 14.34
C PHE A 9 -22.69 2.23 14.18
N ILE A 10 -22.55 2.98 15.28
CA ILE A 10 -21.88 4.28 15.27
C ILE A 10 -20.42 4.13 14.85
N GLN A 11 -19.69 3.15 15.38
CA GLN A 11 -18.30 2.87 15.01
C GLN A 11 -18.17 2.51 13.53
N MET A 12 -19.05 1.66 12.99
CA MET A 12 -18.99 1.28 11.57
C MET A 12 -19.29 2.48 10.67
N VAL A 13 -20.28 3.30 11.02
CA VAL A 13 -20.65 4.47 10.21
C VAL A 13 -19.58 5.56 10.27
N LEU A 14 -19.17 5.97 11.47
CA LEU A 14 -18.23 7.09 11.64
C LEU A 14 -16.76 6.67 11.50
N GLY A 15 -16.43 5.44 11.88
CA GLY A 15 -15.05 4.93 11.86
C GLY A 15 -14.67 4.26 10.54
N GLU A 16 -15.61 3.70 9.80
CA GLU A 16 -15.29 2.96 8.57
C GLU A 16 -15.96 3.56 7.33
N LEU A 17 -17.29 3.60 7.29
CA LEU A 17 -18.04 3.94 6.07
C LEU A 17 -17.85 5.41 5.68
N ALA A 18 -17.91 6.35 6.63
CA ALA A 18 -17.71 7.77 6.34
C ALA A 18 -16.28 8.05 5.86
N PRO A 19 -15.21 7.61 6.55
CA PRO A 19 -13.84 7.77 6.07
C PRO A 19 -13.60 7.09 4.73
N LYS A 20 -14.13 5.88 4.54
CA LYS A 20 -14.01 5.13 3.28
C LYS A 20 -14.71 5.87 2.13
N ASN A 21 -15.90 6.41 2.37
CA ASN A 21 -16.62 7.16 1.34
C ASN A 21 -15.89 8.47 1.00
N LEU A 22 -15.31 9.16 1.99
CA LEU A 22 -14.45 10.32 1.75
C LEU A 22 -13.20 9.97 0.95
N ALA A 23 -12.61 8.79 1.20
CA ALA A 23 -11.49 8.27 0.42
C ALA A 23 -11.83 8.05 -1.06
N LEU A 24 -13.05 7.61 -1.35
CA LEU A 24 -13.53 7.46 -2.72
C LEU A 24 -13.95 8.79 -3.35
N ALA A 25 -14.48 9.72 -2.56
CA ALA A 25 -14.92 11.03 -3.05
C ALA A 25 -13.76 11.97 -3.38
N VAL A 26 -12.65 11.89 -2.62
CA VAL A 26 -11.49 12.77 -2.79
C VAL A 26 -10.18 11.97 -2.81
N PRO A 27 -10.02 11.06 -3.79
CA PRO A 27 -8.90 10.12 -3.81
C PRO A 27 -7.56 10.82 -3.97
N GLU A 28 -7.48 11.88 -4.79
CA GLU A 28 -6.22 12.55 -5.09
C GLU A 28 -5.61 13.26 -3.87
N ARG A 29 -6.43 13.99 -3.10
CA ARG A 29 -5.95 14.68 -1.89
C ARG A 29 -5.50 13.68 -0.83
N LEU A 30 -6.26 12.60 -0.66
CA LEU A 30 -5.92 11.56 0.30
C LEU A 30 -4.67 10.78 -0.12
N ALA A 31 -4.55 10.42 -1.40
CA ALA A 31 -3.35 9.82 -1.97
C ALA A 31 -2.12 10.70 -1.74
N LYS A 32 -2.19 12.00 -2.03
CA LYS A 32 -1.07 12.93 -1.77
C LYS A 32 -0.73 13.04 -0.28
N SER A 33 -1.74 13.06 0.59
CA SER A 33 -1.50 13.13 2.04
C SER A 33 -0.83 11.86 2.60
N LEU A 34 -1.21 10.68 2.08
CA LEU A 34 -0.67 9.38 2.48
C LEU A 34 0.65 9.04 1.77
N ALA A 35 0.92 9.66 0.61
CA ALA A 35 2.13 9.43 -0.17
C ALA A 35 3.39 9.68 0.65
N ALA A 36 3.44 10.78 1.41
CA ALA A 36 4.61 11.11 2.22
C ALA A 36 4.96 10.00 3.23
N SER A 37 3.96 9.49 3.97
CA SER A 37 4.17 8.39 4.92
C SER A 37 4.60 7.10 4.22
N THR A 38 3.96 6.79 3.10
CA THR A 38 4.27 5.61 2.29
C THR A 38 5.69 5.66 1.73
N LEU A 39 6.13 6.81 1.25
CA LEU A 39 7.49 7.02 0.74
C LEU A 39 8.54 6.92 1.85
N ILE A 40 8.25 7.39 3.07
CA ILE A 40 9.14 7.21 4.22
C ILE A 40 9.27 5.72 4.56
N TYR A 41 8.16 5.00 4.63
CA TYR A 41 8.17 3.55 4.85
C TYR A 41 9.02 2.85 3.79
N LEU A 42 8.80 3.18 2.52
CA LEU A 42 9.55 2.59 1.42
C LEU A 42 11.03 2.97 1.45
N LYS A 43 11.39 4.18 1.89
CA LYS A 43 12.80 4.56 2.05
C LYS A 43 13.50 3.70 3.11
N ILE A 44 12.78 3.31 4.17
CA ILE A 44 13.33 2.48 5.26
C ILE A 44 13.38 1.01 4.84
N VAL A 45 12.32 0.50 4.23
CA VAL A 45 12.18 -0.93 3.87
C VAL A 45 12.73 -1.25 2.48
N GLY A 46 12.96 -0.24 1.65
CA GLY A 46 13.46 -0.35 0.28
C GLY A 46 14.76 -1.14 0.14
N PRO A 47 15.79 -0.96 1.01
CA PRO A 47 16.99 -1.78 0.97
C PRO A 47 16.69 -3.27 1.15
N LEU A 48 15.71 -3.62 1.99
CA LEU A 48 15.31 -5.01 2.20
C LEU A 48 14.62 -5.56 0.95
N ILE A 49 13.71 -4.79 0.35
CA ILE A 49 13.02 -5.15 -0.90
C ILE A 49 14.04 -5.44 -2.01
N HIS A 50 15.05 -4.58 -2.19
CA HIS A 50 16.11 -4.79 -3.19
C HIS A 50 16.91 -6.07 -2.97
N VAL A 51 17.16 -6.48 -1.73
CA VAL A 51 17.85 -7.74 -1.42
C VAL A 51 17.01 -8.93 -1.89
N PHE A 52 15.70 -8.91 -1.59
CA PHE A 52 14.78 -9.97 -2.01
C PHE A 52 14.58 -10.00 -3.52
N ASP A 53 14.42 -8.86 -4.18
CA ASP A 53 14.30 -8.77 -5.63
C ASP A 53 15.55 -9.30 -6.33
N SER A 54 16.74 -8.95 -5.83
CA SER A 54 18.00 -9.48 -6.37
C SER A 54 18.12 -10.99 -6.18
N ALA A 55 17.67 -11.51 -5.03
CA ALA A 55 17.64 -12.95 -4.78
C ALA A 55 16.65 -13.68 -5.70
N ALA A 56 15.45 -13.14 -5.89
CA ALA A 56 14.44 -13.67 -6.80
C ALA A 56 14.94 -13.67 -8.25
N ASN A 57 15.50 -12.55 -8.73
CA ASN A 57 16.05 -12.45 -10.08
C ASN A 57 17.22 -13.42 -10.30
N ARG A 58 18.09 -13.61 -9.30
CA ARG A 58 19.16 -14.62 -9.37
C ARG A 58 18.62 -16.04 -9.43
N LEU A 59 17.53 -16.32 -8.72
CA LEU A 59 16.89 -17.63 -8.75
C LEU A 59 16.25 -17.90 -10.11
N LEU A 60 15.50 -16.94 -10.65
CA LEU A 60 14.87 -17.05 -11.97
C LEU A 60 15.91 -17.27 -13.07
N ARG A 61 17.01 -16.51 -13.04
CA ARG A 61 18.14 -16.69 -13.97
C ARG A 61 18.78 -18.07 -13.89
N ARG A 62 18.86 -18.68 -12.70
CA ARG A 62 19.38 -20.05 -12.54
C ARG A 62 18.46 -21.12 -13.14
N ILE A 63 17.17 -20.81 -13.29
CA ILE A 63 16.16 -21.72 -13.84
C ILE A 63 15.94 -21.43 -15.35
N GLY A 64 16.68 -20.47 -15.92
CA GLY A 64 16.60 -20.11 -17.35
C GLY A 64 15.39 -19.23 -17.71
N ILE A 65 14.75 -18.60 -16.72
CA ILE A 65 13.65 -17.66 -16.92
C ILE A 65 14.23 -16.25 -16.98
N GLU A 66 13.96 -15.52 -18.06
CA GLU A 66 14.32 -14.11 -18.17
C GLU A 66 13.46 -13.31 -17.17
N PRO A 67 14.07 -12.62 -16.18
CA PRO A 67 13.30 -11.83 -15.24
C PRO A 67 12.63 -10.67 -15.99
N VAL A 68 11.30 -10.66 -16.02
CA VAL A 68 10.53 -9.49 -16.48
C VAL A 68 10.56 -8.47 -15.35
N GLU A 69 11.57 -7.60 -15.36
CA GLU A 69 11.58 -6.40 -14.54
C GLU A 69 10.47 -5.46 -15.05
N GLU A 70 9.23 -5.64 -14.59
CA GLU A 70 8.22 -4.58 -14.62
C GLU A 70 8.56 -3.50 -13.57
N LEU A 71 9.82 -3.06 -13.55
CA LEU A 71 10.34 -2.03 -12.65
C LEU A 71 10.18 -0.66 -13.28
N HIS A 72 8.94 -0.19 -13.42
CA HIS A 72 8.67 1.26 -13.60
C HIS A 72 7.42 1.79 -12.89
N HIS A 73 6.60 0.96 -12.23
CA HIS A 73 5.27 1.43 -11.78
C HIS A 73 4.96 1.25 -10.28
N GLY A 74 5.94 0.83 -9.46
CA GLY A 74 5.68 0.53 -8.06
C GLY A 74 5.72 1.72 -7.10
N ALA A 75 6.69 2.63 -7.26
CA ALA A 75 6.88 3.74 -6.32
C ALA A 75 7.94 4.78 -6.75
N THR A 76 8.16 4.95 -8.05
CA THR A 76 8.99 6.04 -8.57
C THR A 76 8.07 7.10 -9.12
N LEU A 77 8.03 8.25 -8.44
CA LEU A 77 7.55 9.48 -9.04
C LEU A 77 8.61 9.90 -10.07
N GLU A 78 8.46 9.43 -11.30
CA GLU A 78 8.79 10.28 -12.45
C GLU A 78 7.63 11.26 -12.68
#